data_AF-A0A0N1PI64-F1
#
_entry.id   AF-A0A0N1PI64-F1
#
_cell.length_a   1.000
_cell.length_b   1.000
_cell.length_c   1.000
_cell.angle_alpha   90.00
_cell.angle_beta   90.00
_cell.angle_gamma   90.00
#
_symmetry.space_group_name_H-M   'P 1'
#
loop_
_entity.id
_entity.type
_entity.pdbx_description
1 polymer ?
#
loop_
_entity_poly.entity_id
_entity_poly.type
_entity_poly.pdbx_seq_one_letter_code
_entity_poly.pdbx_strand_id
1 'polypeptide(L)'
;MFVSKIFVFAILLISVSCRYLNEDQRQYLVIEDDDSIRIFALEDEADVNEVEELHPLRVRRQAHGNINTNPDGSSNVAAKIPIARSDSNVLSAIGSVNAADGKGGFGSAGAGLAWDNINGHGATLTGSRIPGVADQLTASGKANVFHNDKHDLTASAFATRTFPDKPNFPTFDTYGGKVGYTYNDKIGATLGSAHTDLFKKTDYSAMGNLNLFKDRTSSLDLNAGWSKSVSPYLPSSRWEPSGGISFTRFF
;
A
#
# COMPACT_ATOMS: atom_id res chain seq x y z
N MET A 1 -17.29 -11.56 22.48
CA MET A 1 -16.31 -10.90 23.36
C MET A 1 -14.89 -11.15 22.83
N PHE A 2 -14.49 -10.55 21.70
CA PHE A 2 -13.15 -10.73 21.10
C PHE A 2 -12.61 -9.48 20.37
N VAL A 3 -13.33 -8.35 20.42
CA VAL A 3 -12.99 -7.09 19.71
C VAL A 3 -11.75 -6.40 20.29
N SER A 4 -11.37 -6.70 21.54
CA SER A 4 -10.27 -6.00 22.23
C SER A 4 -8.87 -6.33 21.70
N LYS A 5 -8.65 -7.46 21.03
CA LYS A 5 -7.28 -7.90 20.69
C LYS A 5 -6.71 -7.21 19.44
N ILE A 6 -7.55 -6.85 18.47
CA ILE A 6 -7.13 -6.16 17.24
C ILE A 6 -6.78 -4.69 17.54
N PHE A 7 -7.51 -4.06 18.46
CA PHE A 7 -7.28 -2.67 18.85
C PHE A 7 -5.94 -2.46 19.56
N VAL A 8 -5.52 -3.42 20.40
CA VAL A 8 -4.27 -3.34 21.15
C VAL A 8 -3.05 -3.45 20.23
N PHE A 9 -3.10 -4.28 19.17
CA PHE A 9 -1.99 -4.42 18.23
C PHE A 9 -1.79 -3.15 17.37
N ALA A 10 -2.88 -2.50 16.96
CA ALA A 10 -2.82 -1.25 16.21
C ALA A 10 -2.24 -0.10 17.07
N ILE A 11 -2.63 0.00 18.34
CA ILE A 11 -2.11 1.02 19.28
C ILE A 11 -0.62 0.80 19.59
N LEU A 12 -0.17 -0.46 19.65
CA LEU A 12 1.23 -0.78 19.96
C LEU A 12 2.17 -0.43 18.80
N LEU A 13 1.71 -0.56 17.54
CA LEU A 13 2.46 -0.07 16.38
C LEU A 13 2.51 1.46 16.30
N ILE A 14 1.44 2.15 16.72
CA ILE A 14 1.41 3.63 16.74
C ILE A 14 2.34 4.19 17.83
N SER A 15 2.45 3.54 18.98
CA SER A 15 3.24 4.04 20.11
C SER A 15 4.76 3.83 19.96
N VAL A 16 5.20 2.83 19.17
CA VAL A 16 6.63 2.64 18.86
C VAL A 16 7.15 3.69 17.86
N SER A 17 6.29 4.23 16.99
CA SER A 17 6.67 5.25 15.99
C SER A 17 6.89 6.66 16.56
N CYS A 18 6.57 6.94 17.83
CA CYS A 18 6.68 8.28 18.42
C CYS A 18 8.01 8.55 19.17
N ARG A 19 9.02 7.67 19.11
CA ARG A 19 10.20 7.74 19.99
C ARG A 19 11.57 7.94 19.34
N TYR A 20 11.65 8.30 18.07
CA TYR A 20 12.93 8.71 17.47
C TYR A 20 12.81 10.09 16.80
N LEU A 21 13.18 11.12 17.56
CA LEU A 21 13.55 12.43 17.05
C LEU A 21 15.00 12.63 17.48
N ASN A 22 15.94 12.57 16.52
CA ASN A 22 17.25 13.17 16.68
C ASN A 22 17.17 14.54 15.99
N GLU A 23 17.55 15.55 16.75
CA GLU A 23 17.38 16.97 16.46
C GLU A 23 18.73 17.52 15.99
N ASP A 24 18.85 17.83 14.70
CA ASP A 24 19.92 18.67 14.16
C ASP A 24 19.26 19.71 13.23
N GLN A 25 19.07 20.93 13.73
CA GLN A 25 18.48 22.03 12.95
C GLN A 25 19.56 22.71 12.11
N ARG A 26 19.46 22.61 10.77
CA ARG A 26 20.14 23.51 9.82
C ARG A 26 19.15 24.55 9.29
N GLN A 27 19.58 25.80 9.18
CA GLN A 27 18.78 26.92 8.67
C GLN A 27 18.84 26.94 7.14
N TYR A 28 17.69 27.06 6.47
CA TYR A 28 17.58 27.10 5.01
C TYR A 28 16.87 28.38 4.55
N LEU A 29 17.32 28.94 3.42
CA LEU A 29 16.61 30.00 2.70
C LEU A 29 15.75 29.36 1.59
N VAL A 30 14.44 29.53 1.69
CA VAL A 30 13.48 29.00 0.71
C VAL A 30 13.05 30.14 -0.20
N ILE A 31 13.32 30.00 -1.50
CA ILE A 31 12.82 30.92 -2.54
C ILE A 31 11.78 30.15 -3.36
N GLU A 32 10.56 30.65 -3.36
CA GLU A 32 9.43 30.10 -4.10
C GLU A 32 9.25 30.92 -5.38
N ASP A 33 9.53 30.31 -6.53
CA ASP A 33 9.16 30.82 -7.85
C ASP A 33 8.07 29.93 -8.43
N ASP A 34 7.17 30.49 -9.24
CA ASP A 34 5.87 29.95 -9.65
C ASP A 34 5.84 28.46 -10.11
N ASP A 35 6.97 27.87 -10.52
CA ASP A 35 7.07 26.46 -10.95
C ASP A 35 8.19 25.64 -10.25
N SER A 36 8.93 26.20 -9.27
CA SER A 36 9.94 25.44 -8.52
C SER A 36 10.31 26.08 -7.18
N ILE A 37 10.38 25.25 -6.13
CA ILE A 37 10.97 25.63 -4.83
C ILE A 37 12.48 25.38 -4.91
N ARG A 38 13.29 26.42 -4.71
CA ARG A 38 14.75 26.30 -4.57
C ARG A 38 15.12 26.51 -3.10
N ILE A 39 15.80 25.53 -2.51
CA ILE A 39 16.26 25.57 -1.12
C ILE A 39 17.77 25.80 -1.16
N PHE A 40 18.22 26.91 -0.58
CA PHE A 40 19.63 27.22 -0.43
C PHE A 40 20.04 26.98 1.02
N ALA A 41 21.03 26.12 1.25
CA ALA A 41 21.76 26.09 2.50
C ALA A 41 22.64 27.35 2.56
N LEU A 42 22.48 28.18 3.59
CA LEU A 42 23.38 29.30 3.83
C LEU A 42 24.63 28.74 4.52
N GLU A 43 25.55 28.19 3.75
CA GLU A 43 26.89 27.84 4.22
C GLU A 43 27.89 28.87 3.65
N ASP A 44 28.59 29.57 4.55
CA ASP A 44 29.79 30.34 4.26
C ASP A 44 30.90 29.36 3.85
N GLU A 45 30.92 28.96 2.58
CA GLU A 45 32.09 28.73 1.73
C GLU A 45 31.72 27.89 0.50
N ALA A 46 32.29 28.27 -0.64
CA ALA A 46 31.96 27.78 -1.96
C ALA A 46 32.53 26.38 -2.22
N ASP A 47 31.66 25.38 -2.34
CA ASP A 47 31.90 24.25 -3.24
C ASP A 47 30.68 24.03 -4.13
N VAL A 48 30.77 24.64 -5.32
CA VAL A 48 29.76 24.56 -6.37
C VAL A 48 29.96 23.22 -7.05
N ASN A 49 29.19 22.17 -6.73
CA ASN A 49 28.85 21.06 -7.65
C ASN A 49 27.96 19.89 -7.13
N GLU A 50 27.25 19.98 -6.00
CA GLU A 50 26.25 18.96 -5.67
C GLU A 50 24.84 19.55 -5.64
N VAL A 51 24.14 19.44 -6.76
CA VAL A 51 22.67 19.54 -6.78
C VAL A 51 22.16 18.22 -6.18
N GLU A 52 21.98 18.20 -4.86
CA GLU A 52 21.27 17.12 -4.19
C GLU A 52 19.80 17.20 -4.60
N GLU A 53 19.42 16.45 -5.65
CA GLU A 53 18.01 16.20 -5.98
C GLU A 53 17.40 15.41 -4.81
N LEU A 54 16.88 16.14 -3.82
CA LEU A 54 16.01 15.61 -2.78
C LEU A 54 14.82 14.92 -3.46
N HIS A 55 14.91 13.60 -3.59
CA HIS A 55 13.79 12.78 -4.01
C HIS A 55 12.65 13.01 -3.01
N PRO A 56 11.49 13.56 -3.42
CA PRO A 56 10.48 13.99 -2.48
C PRO A 56 9.95 12.80 -1.69
N LEU A 57 10.07 12.88 -0.36
CA LEU A 57 9.56 11.93 0.61
C LEU A 57 8.09 11.59 0.30
N ARG A 58 7.84 10.28 0.28
CA ARG A 58 6.87 9.54 -0.55
C ARG A 58 5.41 9.63 -0.11
N VAL A 59 4.97 10.74 0.52
CA VAL A 59 3.53 10.98 0.72
C VAL A 59 3.07 12.00 -0.31
N ARG A 60 2.54 11.47 -1.41
CA ARG A 60 1.88 12.27 -2.43
C ARG A 60 0.56 12.77 -1.86
N ARG A 61 0.50 14.08 -1.62
CA ARG A 61 -0.65 14.78 -1.01
C ARG A 61 -1.69 15.20 -2.05
N GLN A 62 -1.71 14.45 -3.15
CA GLN A 62 -2.50 14.67 -4.36
C GLN A 62 -3.56 13.58 -4.47
N ALA A 63 -4.66 13.89 -5.16
CA ALA A 63 -5.61 12.86 -5.53
C ALA A 63 -4.93 11.89 -6.50
N HIS A 64 -5.18 10.59 -6.36
CA HIS A 64 -4.61 9.62 -7.27
C HIS A 64 -5.61 8.52 -7.64
N GLY A 65 -5.61 8.16 -8.91
CA GLY A 65 -6.35 7.03 -9.47
C GLY A 65 -5.39 5.90 -9.81
N ASN A 66 -5.79 4.65 -9.56
CA ASN A 66 -5.11 3.47 -10.07
C ASN A 66 -6.07 2.60 -10.89
N ILE A 67 -5.49 1.92 -11.87
CA ILE A 67 -6.12 0.84 -12.61
C ILE A 67 -5.14 -0.33 -12.61
N ASN A 68 -5.58 -1.48 -12.10
CA ASN A 68 -4.73 -2.66 -11.97
C ASN A 68 -5.43 -3.88 -12.59
N THR A 69 -4.69 -4.70 -13.32
CA THR A 69 -5.14 -6.03 -13.74
C THR A 69 -4.69 -7.08 -12.74
N ASN A 70 -5.60 -7.96 -12.34
CA ASN A 70 -5.35 -9.06 -11.43
C ASN A 70 -5.00 -10.35 -12.22
N PRO A 71 -4.33 -11.33 -11.59
CA PRO A 71 -3.99 -12.60 -12.23
C PRO A 71 -5.20 -13.41 -12.72
N ASP A 72 -6.38 -13.19 -12.13
CA ASP A 72 -7.64 -13.82 -12.54
C ASP A 72 -8.29 -13.13 -13.76
N GLY A 73 -7.63 -12.14 -14.35
CA GLY A 73 -8.12 -11.36 -15.48
C GLY A 73 -9.06 -10.21 -15.11
N SER A 74 -9.45 -10.08 -13.83
CA SER A 74 -10.26 -8.95 -13.38
C SER A 74 -9.47 -7.64 -13.38
N SER A 75 -10.18 -6.52 -13.46
CA SER A 75 -9.58 -5.18 -13.40
C SER A 75 -10.13 -4.42 -12.20
N ASN A 76 -9.24 -3.85 -11.41
CA ASN A 76 -9.59 -2.98 -10.30
C ASN A 76 -9.36 -1.52 -10.69
N VAL A 77 -10.31 -0.66 -10.36
CA VAL A 77 -10.15 0.80 -10.41
C VAL A 77 -10.27 1.32 -8.98
N ALA A 78 -9.31 2.10 -8.52
CA ALA A 78 -9.39 2.76 -7.22
C ALA A 78 -9.00 4.23 -7.30
N ALA A 79 -9.57 5.03 -6.41
CA ALA A 79 -9.23 6.42 -6.21
C ALA A 79 -8.92 6.66 -4.73
N LYS A 80 -7.91 7.48 -4.46
CA LYS A 80 -7.62 8.03 -3.14
C LYS A 80 -7.63 9.54 -3.22
N ILE A 81 -8.39 10.17 -2.35
CA ILE A 81 -8.60 11.62 -2.33
C ILE A 81 -8.21 12.14 -0.94
N PRO A 82 -7.18 12.99 -0.82
CA PRO A 82 -6.82 13.64 0.44
C PRO A 82 -8.00 14.48 0.97
N ILE A 83 -8.34 14.29 2.24
CA ILE A 83 -9.42 15.02 2.92
C ILE A 83 -8.93 15.85 4.10
N ALA A 84 -7.78 15.51 4.68
CA ALA A 84 -7.10 16.34 5.67
C ALA A 84 -5.58 16.13 5.58
N ARG A 85 -4.81 17.16 5.92
CA ARG A 85 -3.36 17.20 5.78
C ARG A 85 -2.73 17.94 6.96
N SER A 86 -1.58 17.45 7.41
CA SER A 86 -0.62 18.17 8.24
C SER A 86 0.75 18.18 7.56
N ASP A 87 1.77 18.67 8.26
CA ASP A 87 3.15 18.73 7.77
C ASP A 87 3.73 17.35 7.49
N SER A 88 3.33 16.34 8.26
CA SER A 88 3.87 14.98 8.18
C SER A 88 2.84 13.92 7.82
N ASN A 89 1.53 14.23 7.86
CA ASN A 89 0.48 13.24 7.71
C ASN A 89 -0.57 13.66 6.68
N VAL A 90 -1.16 12.68 6.00
CA VAL A 90 -2.32 12.86 5.12
C VAL A 90 -3.39 11.84 5.47
N LEU A 91 -4.60 12.33 5.73
CA LEU A 91 -5.80 11.51 5.79
C LEU A 91 -6.51 11.60 4.43
N SER A 92 -6.88 10.46 3.87
CA SER A 92 -7.53 10.36 2.58
C SER A 92 -8.76 9.46 2.63
N ALA A 93 -9.76 9.79 1.82
CA ALA A 93 -10.83 8.88 1.48
C ALA A 93 -10.37 7.94 0.35
N ILE A 94 -10.77 6.67 0.41
CA ILE A 94 -10.51 5.66 -0.62
C ILE A 94 -11.85 5.21 -1.18
N GLY A 95 -11.93 5.07 -2.51
CA GLY A 95 -13.00 4.35 -3.20
C GLY A 95 -12.41 3.36 -4.18
N SER A 96 -13.01 2.18 -4.31
CA SER A 96 -12.58 1.18 -5.30
C SER A 96 -13.75 0.42 -5.90
N VAL A 97 -13.58 -0.02 -7.14
CA VAL A 97 -14.49 -0.92 -7.83
C VAL A 97 -13.67 -1.97 -8.57
N ASN A 98 -14.01 -3.24 -8.36
CA ASN A 98 -13.51 -4.32 -9.21
C ASN A 98 -14.52 -4.50 -10.34
N ALA A 99 -14.11 -4.24 -11.58
CA ALA A 99 -14.89 -4.59 -12.75
C ALA A 99 -14.77 -6.11 -12.95
N ALA A 100 -15.86 -6.85 -12.75
CA ALA A 100 -15.87 -8.29 -12.97
C ALA A 100 -15.99 -8.61 -14.47
N ASP A 101 -15.03 -9.41 -14.92
CA ASP A 101 -15.04 -10.35 -16.04
C ASP A 101 -16.13 -10.17 -17.10
N GLY A 102 -15.87 -9.33 -18.11
CA GLY A 102 -16.38 -9.42 -19.50
C GLY A 102 -17.89 -9.51 -19.79
N LYS A 103 -18.76 -9.61 -18.77
CA LYS A 103 -20.18 -10.00 -18.88
C LYS A 103 -21.15 -8.96 -18.32
N GLY A 104 -20.65 -7.78 -17.95
CA GLY A 104 -21.46 -6.66 -17.47
C GLY A 104 -21.85 -6.82 -16.00
N GLY A 105 -20.99 -6.37 -15.09
CA GLY A 105 -21.25 -6.30 -13.66
C GLY A 105 -20.02 -5.82 -12.88
N PHE A 106 -20.23 -5.17 -11.74
CA PHE A 106 -19.14 -4.86 -10.80
C PHE A 106 -18.95 -6.07 -9.88
N GLY A 107 -17.74 -6.62 -9.87
CA GLY A 107 -17.35 -7.74 -9.01
C GLY A 107 -17.31 -7.37 -7.54
N SER A 108 -16.93 -6.13 -7.24
CA SER A 108 -17.05 -5.58 -5.89
C SER A 108 -17.00 -4.05 -5.91
N ALA A 109 -17.49 -3.43 -4.84
CA ALA A 109 -17.30 -2.01 -4.58
C ALA A 109 -16.80 -1.82 -3.14
N GLY A 110 -15.93 -0.83 -2.93
CA GLY A 110 -15.33 -0.56 -1.63
C GLY A 110 -15.13 0.92 -1.36
N ALA A 111 -15.10 1.25 -0.08
CA ALA A 111 -14.82 2.59 0.41
C ALA A 111 -14.05 2.52 1.74
N GLY A 112 -13.29 3.56 2.06
CA GLY A 112 -12.55 3.58 3.31
C GLY A 112 -11.74 4.83 3.55
N LEU A 113 -10.85 4.74 4.54
CA LEU A 113 -9.94 5.80 4.94
C LEU A 113 -8.50 5.28 4.90
N ALA A 114 -7.59 6.15 4.48
CA ALA A 114 -6.16 5.94 4.57
C ALA A 114 -5.51 7.07 5.36
N TRP A 115 -4.59 6.71 6.23
CA TRP A 115 -3.65 7.61 6.86
C TRP A 115 -2.25 7.26 6.35
N ASP A 116 -1.54 8.23 5.79
CA ASP A 116 -0.18 8.08 5.25
C ASP A 116 0.73 9.13 5.92
N ASN A 117 1.94 8.73 6.32
CA ASN A 117 2.95 9.59 6.95
C ASN A 117 4.21 9.70 6.07
N ILE A 118 4.84 10.88 6.06
CA ILE A 118 6.01 11.20 5.22
C ILE A 118 7.18 10.20 5.36
N ASN A 119 7.31 9.54 6.51
CA ASN A 119 8.32 8.51 6.78
C ASN A 119 7.96 7.15 6.17
N GLY A 120 6.91 7.06 5.36
CA GLY A 120 6.48 5.83 4.68
C GLY A 120 5.61 4.90 5.52
N HIS A 121 5.23 5.30 6.74
CA HIS A 121 4.22 4.61 7.52
C HIS A 121 2.82 4.90 7.01
N GLY A 122 1.89 3.98 7.25
CA GLY A 122 0.49 4.23 6.95
C GLY A 122 -0.44 3.18 7.53
N ALA A 123 -1.71 3.56 7.63
CA ALA A 123 -2.79 2.69 8.06
C ALA A 123 -3.99 2.90 7.15
N THR A 124 -4.74 1.84 6.90
CA THR A 124 -5.96 1.89 6.08
C THR A 124 -7.06 1.08 6.74
N LEU A 125 -8.29 1.56 6.61
CA LEU A 125 -9.49 0.86 7.00
C LEU A 125 -10.48 0.94 5.83
N THR A 126 -10.80 -0.20 5.24
CA THR A 126 -11.67 -0.30 4.08
C THR A 126 -12.80 -1.29 4.31
N GLY A 127 -14.01 -0.92 3.89
CA GLY A 127 -15.14 -1.81 3.74
C GLY A 127 -15.35 -2.12 2.26
N SER A 128 -15.69 -3.35 1.92
CA SER A 128 -16.08 -3.70 0.56
C SER A 128 -17.24 -4.68 0.52
N ARG A 129 -18.01 -4.62 -0.57
CA ARG A 129 -19.16 -5.49 -0.85
C ARG A 129 -18.90 -6.24 -2.14
N ILE A 130 -19.00 -7.55 -2.08
CA ILE A 130 -18.95 -8.48 -3.22
C ILE A 130 -20.37 -9.02 -3.41
N PRO A 131 -21.15 -8.52 -4.40
CA PRO A 131 -22.56 -8.85 -4.52
C PRO A 131 -22.83 -10.36 -4.60
N GLY A 132 -23.66 -10.86 -3.68
CA GLY A 132 -24.06 -12.28 -3.64
C GLY A 132 -23.00 -13.22 -3.05
N VAL A 133 -21.92 -12.66 -2.49
CA VAL A 133 -20.80 -13.42 -1.94
C VAL A 133 -20.57 -13.03 -0.48
N ALA A 134 -20.17 -11.79 -0.21
CA ALA A 134 -19.83 -11.34 1.13
C ALA A 134 -19.63 -9.81 1.22
N ASP A 135 -19.79 -9.29 2.44
CA ASP A 135 -19.21 -8.01 2.87
C ASP A 135 -17.87 -8.26 3.58
N GLN A 136 -16.90 -7.36 3.41
CA GLN A 136 -15.57 -7.45 4.00
C GLN A 136 -15.18 -6.15 4.69
N LEU A 137 -14.51 -6.27 5.84
CA LEU A 137 -13.88 -5.16 6.56
C LEU A 137 -12.39 -5.45 6.73
N THR A 138 -11.55 -4.63 6.13
CA THR A 138 -10.09 -4.79 6.14
C THR A 138 -9.43 -3.64 6.87
N ALA A 139 -8.57 -3.96 7.84
CA ALA A 139 -7.63 -3.05 8.45
C ALA A 139 -6.21 -3.45 8.03
N SER A 140 -5.41 -2.50 7.56
CA SER A 140 -4.02 -2.75 7.17
C SER A 140 -3.11 -1.65 7.66
N GLY A 141 -1.88 -2.02 8.05
CA GLY A 141 -0.81 -1.12 8.40
C GLY A 141 0.44 -1.41 7.56
N LYS A 142 1.21 -0.37 7.23
CA LYS A 142 2.52 -0.46 6.59
C LYS A 142 3.52 0.41 7.35
N ALA A 143 4.77 -0.03 7.34
CA ALA A 143 5.89 0.71 7.88
C ALA A 143 7.09 0.58 6.95
N ASN A 144 7.72 1.72 6.66
CA ASN A 144 9.05 1.71 6.07
C ASN A 144 10.06 1.39 7.17
N VAL A 145 10.80 0.29 7.00
CA VAL A 145 11.77 -0.22 7.98
C VAL A 145 13.17 0.27 7.65
N PHE A 146 13.47 0.50 6.37
CA PHE A 146 14.74 1.05 5.93
C PHE A 146 14.56 1.82 4.63
N HIS A 147 15.02 3.06 4.62
CA HIS A 147 14.97 3.93 3.46
C HIS A 147 16.30 4.64 3.29
N ASN A 148 16.83 4.58 2.08
CA ASN A 148 17.98 5.35 1.61
C ASN A 148 17.74 5.72 0.12
N ASP A 149 18.59 6.54 -0.48
CA ASP A 149 18.45 7.09 -1.84
C ASP A 149 18.08 6.05 -2.90
N LYS A 150 18.60 4.83 -2.72
CA LYS A 150 18.45 3.73 -3.69
C LYS A 150 17.65 2.55 -3.17
N HIS A 151 17.36 2.48 -1.87
CA HIS A 151 16.88 1.26 -1.23
C HIS A 151 15.69 1.55 -0.33
N ASP A 152 14.60 0.83 -0.53
CA ASP A 152 13.41 0.92 0.32
C ASP A 152 12.99 -0.47 0.78
N LEU A 153 12.85 -0.66 2.08
CA LEU A 153 12.37 -1.88 2.71
C LEU A 153 11.09 -1.58 3.48
N THR A 154 9.97 -2.07 2.98
CA THR A 154 8.66 -1.88 3.60
C THR A 154 8.15 -3.19 4.20
N ALA A 155 7.64 -3.14 5.43
CA ALA A 155 6.87 -4.20 6.04
C ALA A 155 5.39 -3.79 6.14
N SER A 156 4.47 -4.71 5.94
CA SER A 156 3.04 -4.44 6.11
C SER A 156 2.29 -5.67 6.59
N ALA A 157 1.17 -5.41 7.26
CA ALA A 157 0.27 -6.41 7.79
C ALA A 157 -1.18 -6.00 7.54
N PHE A 158 -2.08 -6.98 7.52
CA PHE A 158 -3.50 -6.73 7.41
C PHE A 158 -4.31 -7.79 8.15
N ALA A 159 -5.53 -7.42 8.50
CA ALA A 159 -6.57 -8.29 8.98
C ALA A 159 -7.88 -7.94 8.27
N THR A 160 -8.56 -8.94 7.75
CA THR A 160 -9.83 -8.82 7.05
C THR A 160 -10.85 -9.71 7.73
N ARG A 161 -12.01 -9.16 8.06
CA ARG A 161 -13.17 -9.91 8.50
C ARG A 161 -14.16 -10.02 7.35
N THR A 162 -14.52 -11.24 7.00
CA THR A 162 -15.47 -11.52 5.91
C THR A 162 -16.79 -11.98 6.49
N PHE A 163 -17.88 -11.35 6.06
CA PHE A 163 -19.27 -11.63 6.40
C PHE A 163 -19.96 -12.21 5.15
N PRO A 164 -20.01 -13.55 5.00
CA PRO A 164 -20.65 -14.17 3.84
C PRO A 164 -22.15 -13.88 3.78
N ASP A 165 -22.68 -13.65 2.58
CA ASP A 165 -24.12 -13.43 2.35
C ASP A 165 -24.93 -14.71 2.55
N LYS A 166 -24.28 -15.87 2.45
CA LYS A 166 -24.92 -17.18 2.58
C LYS A 166 -25.19 -17.50 4.06
N PRO A 167 -26.45 -17.78 4.47
CA PRO A 167 -26.82 -17.94 5.87
C PRO A 167 -26.14 -19.12 6.59
N ASN A 168 -25.61 -20.09 5.84
CA ASN A 168 -24.93 -21.27 6.41
C ASN A 168 -23.40 -21.12 6.49
N PHE A 169 -22.85 -19.97 6.10
CA PHE A 169 -21.40 -19.73 6.15
C PHE A 169 -21.06 -18.82 7.33
N PRO A 170 -20.21 -19.27 8.27
CA PRO A 170 -19.81 -18.43 9.38
C PRO A 170 -18.93 -17.27 8.91
N THR A 171 -18.99 -16.16 9.64
CA THR A 171 -18.00 -15.08 9.52
C THR A 171 -16.61 -15.63 9.83
N PHE A 172 -15.62 -15.19 9.06
CA PHE A 172 -14.24 -15.63 9.23
C PHE A 172 -13.25 -14.50 9.07
N ASP A 173 -12.09 -14.68 9.70
CA ASP A 173 -11.02 -13.71 9.67
C ASP A 173 -9.89 -14.22 8.74
N THR A 174 -9.20 -13.29 8.12
CA THR A 174 -8.02 -13.52 7.29
C THR A 174 -6.96 -12.52 7.69
N TYR A 175 -5.80 -12.97 8.10
CA TYR A 175 -4.70 -12.09 8.48
C TYR A 175 -3.45 -12.44 7.69
N GLY A 176 -2.64 -11.44 7.42
CA GLY A 176 -1.44 -11.65 6.62
C GLY A 176 -0.46 -10.52 6.76
N GLY A 177 0.69 -10.72 6.13
CA GLY A 177 1.74 -9.73 6.08
C GLY A 177 2.59 -9.92 4.85
N LYS A 178 3.33 -8.87 4.51
CA LYS A 178 4.28 -8.87 3.42
C LYS A 178 5.46 -7.97 3.74
N VAL A 179 6.61 -8.35 3.21
CA VAL A 179 7.82 -7.55 3.19
C VAL A 179 8.17 -7.29 1.74
N GLY A 180 8.48 -6.03 1.43
CA GLY A 180 8.85 -5.59 0.11
C GLY A 180 10.16 -4.85 0.13
N TYR A 181 10.99 -5.08 -0.87
CA TYR A 181 12.21 -4.35 -1.15
C TYR A 181 12.10 -3.69 -2.52
N THR A 182 12.52 -2.44 -2.64
CA THR A 182 12.59 -1.71 -3.92
C THR A 182 13.96 -1.06 -4.07
N TYR A 183 14.52 -1.18 -5.26
CA TYR A 183 15.76 -0.53 -5.70
C TYR A 183 15.46 0.59 -6.70
N ASN A 184 15.97 1.79 -6.44
CA ASN A 184 15.84 3.01 -7.27
C ASN A 184 14.40 3.27 -7.73
N ASP A 185 13.40 3.02 -6.88
CA ASP A 185 11.99 3.20 -7.23
C ASP A 185 11.52 2.44 -8.49
N LYS A 186 12.31 1.46 -8.95
CA LYS A 186 12.15 0.84 -10.26
C LYS A 186 12.04 -0.66 -10.23
N ILE A 187 12.89 -1.33 -9.46
CA ILE A 187 12.94 -2.79 -9.42
C ILE A 187 12.61 -3.22 -8.00
N GLY A 188 11.54 -3.97 -7.82
CA GLY A 188 11.10 -4.43 -6.52
C GLY A 188 10.90 -5.94 -6.43
N ALA A 189 10.96 -6.45 -5.21
CA ALA A 189 10.57 -7.80 -4.87
C ALA A 189 9.74 -7.77 -3.59
N THR A 190 8.70 -8.59 -3.53
CA THR A 190 7.83 -8.70 -2.36
C THR A 190 7.56 -10.16 -2.03
N LEU A 191 7.58 -10.47 -0.75
CA LEU A 191 7.23 -11.77 -0.19
C LEU A 191 6.07 -11.57 0.76
N GLY A 192 5.07 -12.43 0.67
CA GLY A 192 3.85 -12.31 1.47
C GLY A 192 3.30 -13.65 1.92
N SER A 193 2.58 -13.62 3.03
CA SER A 193 1.77 -14.73 3.51
C SER A 193 0.45 -14.23 4.08
N ALA A 194 -0.61 -15.00 3.87
CA ALA A 194 -1.93 -14.74 4.44
C ALA A 194 -2.58 -16.04 4.89
N HIS A 195 -3.19 -16.04 6.07
CA HIS A 195 -3.91 -17.17 6.62
C HIS A 195 -5.39 -16.87 6.72
N THR A 196 -6.22 -17.79 6.23
CA THR A 196 -7.69 -17.73 6.33
C THR A 196 -8.17 -18.84 7.26
N ASP A 197 -8.79 -18.44 8.37
CA ASP A 197 -9.14 -19.37 9.45
C ASP A 197 -10.17 -20.42 9.02
N LEU A 198 -11.19 -20.01 8.26
CA LEU A 198 -12.29 -20.91 7.86
C LEU A 198 -11.81 -22.11 7.04
N PHE A 199 -10.86 -21.88 6.14
CA PHE A 199 -10.36 -22.89 5.22
C PHE A 199 -9.06 -23.53 5.69
N LYS A 200 -8.54 -23.12 6.86
CA LYS A 200 -7.19 -23.44 7.34
C LYS A 200 -6.16 -23.28 6.23
N LYS A 201 -6.32 -22.21 5.45
CA LYS A 201 -5.61 -22.00 4.19
C LYS A 201 -4.55 -20.95 4.41
N THR A 202 -3.31 -21.27 4.07
CA THR A 202 -2.21 -20.30 4.04
C THR A 202 -1.78 -20.06 2.60
N ASP A 203 -1.94 -18.83 2.15
CA ASP A 203 -1.51 -18.34 0.86
C ASP A 203 -0.12 -17.72 0.98
N TYR A 204 0.79 -18.14 0.11
CA TYR A 204 2.14 -17.59 -0.02
C TYR A 204 2.29 -16.93 -1.38
N SER A 205 3.01 -15.82 -1.43
CA SER A 205 3.29 -15.11 -2.67
C SER A 205 4.72 -14.60 -2.72
N ALA A 206 5.33 -14.70 -3.89
CA ALA A 206 6.61 -14.08 -4.22
C ALA A 206 6.47 -13.32 -5.54
N MET A 207 6.53 -12.00 -5.48
CA MET A 207 6.30 -11.12 -6.63
C MET A 207 7.50 -10.22 -6.89
N GLY A 208 7.90 -10.12 -8.16
CA GLY A 208 8.71 -9.03 -8.66
C GLY A 208 7.84 -7.87 -9.17
N ASN A 209 8.35 -6.65 -9.03
CA ASN A 209 7.78 -5.43 -9.56
C ASN A 209 8.83 -4.72 -10.43
N LEU A 210 8.40 -4.22 -11.57
CA LEU A 210 9.21 -3.39 -12.46
C LEU A 210 8.41 -2.17 -12.87
N ASN A 211 8.85 -0.99 -12.45
CA ASN A 211 8.33 0.27 -12.97
C ASN A 211 8.85 0.44 -14.41
N LEU A 212 7.92 0.34 -15.37
CA LEU A 212 8.20 0.52 -16.79
C LEU A 212 8.30 2.00 -17.15
N PHE A 213 7.53 2.83 -16.45
CA PHE A 213 7.47 4.27 -16.68
C PHE A 213 7.06 4.99 -15.40
N LYS A 214 7.73 6.12 -15.12
CA LYS A 214 7.38 7.00 -14.02
C LYS A 214 7.67 8.43 -14.44
N ASP A 215 6.67 9.27 -14.28
CA ASP A 215 6.75 10.72 -14.43
C ASP A 215 6.11 11.37 -13.19
N ARG A 216 6.16 12.71 -13.10
CA ARG A 216 5.55 13.50 -12.03
C ARG A 216 4.08 13.17 -11.83
N THR A 217 3.39 12.84 -12.93
CA THR A 217 1.93 12.78 -13.00
C THR A 217 1.36 11.38 -13.25
N SER A 218 2.21 10.40 -13.61
CA SER A 218 1.78 9.04 -13.94
C SER A 218 2.85 7.98 -13.65
N SER A 219 2.44 6.74 -13.38
CA SER A 219 3.34 5.58 -13.34
C SER A 219 2.71 4.34 -13.99
N LEU A 220 3.55 3.49 -14.56
CA LEU A 220 3.19 2.19 -15.11
C LEU A 220 4.11 1.12 -14.51
N ASP A 221 3.50 0.15 -13.84
CA ASP A 221 4.21 -0.91 -13.12
C ASP A 221 3.80 -2.28 -13.66
N LEU A 222 4.79 -3.11 -13.98
CA LEU A 222 4.61 -4.52 -14.30
C LEU A 222 4.89 -5.35 -13.05
N ASN A 223 3.98 -6.28 -12.74
CA ASN A 223 4.12 -7.21 -11.62
C ASN A 223 4.09 -8.63 -12.17
N ALA A 224 5.02 -9.48 -11.72
CA ALA A 224 5.07 -10.87 -12.10
C ALA A 224 5.65 -11.70 -10.96
N GLY A 225 5.20 -12.93 -10.78
CA GLY A 225 5.63 -13.77 -9.68
C GLY A 225 4.93 -15.11 -9.63
N TRP A 226 4.94 -15.69 -8.43
CA TRP A 226 4.29 -16.95 -8.15
C TRP A 226 3.52 -16.88 -6.83
N SER A 227 2.41 -17.60 -6.77
CA SER A 227 1.62 -17.81 -5.56
C SER A 227 1.33 -19.28 -5.31
N LYS A 228 1.14 -19.65 -4.05
CA LYS A 228 0.81 -21.02 -3.64
C LYS A 228 -0.14 -21.01 -2.45
N SER A 229 -1.19 -21.83 -2.54
CA SER A 229 -2.24 -21.93 -1.52
C SER A 229 -2.21 -23.27 -0.80
N VAL A 230 -1.77 -23.33 0.45
CA VAL A 230 -1.68 -24.60 1.21
C VAL A 230 -2.86 -24.72 2.17
N SER A 231 -3.58 -25.84 2.11
CA SER A 231 -4.65 -26.15 3.07
C SER A 231 -4.69 -27.67 3.33
N PRO A 232 -5.07 -28.12 4.54
CA PRO A 232 -5.34 -29.54 4.81
C PRO A 232 -6.36 -30.18 3.84
N TYR A 233 -7.21 -29.36 3.22
CA TYR A 233 -8.23 -29.80 2.26
C TYR A 233 -7.75 -29.80 0.80
N LEU A 234 -6.56 -29.23 0.53
CA LEU A 234 -5.91 -29.16 -0.79
C LEU A 234 -4.46 -29.67 -0.67
N PRO A 235 -4.26 -31.00 -0.61
CA PRO A 235 -2.95 -31.60 -0.32
C PRO A 235 -1.92 -31.40 -1.45
N SER A 236 -2.36 -31.18 -2.69
CA SER A 236 -1.49 -30.99 -3.86
C SER A 236 -1.52 -29.54 -4.37
N SER A 237 -1.03 -28.61 -3.55
CA SER A 237 -0.88 -27.22 -3.97
C SER A 237 0.45 -26.99 -4.69
N ARG A 238 0.38 -26.42 -5.89
CA ARG A 238 1.54 -26.06 -6.71
C ARG A 238 1.72 -24.55 -6.72
N TRP A 239 2.92 -24.11 -7.07
CA TRP A 239 3.15 -22.72 -7.38
C TRP A 239 2.53 -22.40 -8.74
N GLU A 240 1.69 -21.37 -8.75
CA GLU A 240 1.02 -20.88 -9.94
C GLU A 240 1.63 -19.53 -10.31
N PRO A 241 1.91 -19.29 -11.61
CA PRO A 241 2.38 -17.98 -12.04
C PRO A 241 1.29 -16.94 -11.84
N SER A 242 1.69 -15.74 -11.44
CA SER A 242 0.80 -14.60 -11.24
C SER A 242 1.44 -13.35 -11.82
N GLY A 243 0.62 -12.42 -12.30
CA GLY A 243 1.11 -11.17 -12.86
C GLY A 243 -0.01 -10.19 -13.13
N GLY A 244 0.38 -8.95 -13.42
CA GLY A 244 -0.55 -7.85 -13.65
C GLY A 244 0.17 -6.56 -14.01
N ILE A 245 -0.58 -5.62 -14.56
CA ILE A 245 -0.11 -4.28 -14.91
C ILE A 245 -0.90 -3.28 -14.08
N SER A 246 -0.21 -2.28 -13.55
CA SER A 246 -0.81 -1.21 -12.75
C SER A 246 -0.47 0.12 -13.39
N PHE A 247 -1.49 0.92 -13.69
CA PHE A 247 -1.34 2.30 -14.11
C PHE A 247 -1.84 3.22 -12.99
N THR A 248 -1.02 4.20 -12.59
CA THR A 248 -1.39 5.20 -11.59
C THR A 248 -1.33 6.59 -12.20
N ARG A 249 -2.34 7.42 -11.95
CA ARG A 249 -2.40 8.84 -12.35
C ARG A 249 -2.52 9.71 -11.10
N PHE A 250 -1.69 10.74 -11.00
CA PHE A 250 -1.68 11.75 -9.94
C PHE A 250 -2.29 13.06 -10.45
N PHE A 251 -3.20 13.66 -9.69
CA PHE A 251 -3.89 14.91 -10.04
C PHE A 251 -3.45 16.05 -9.13
#